data_AF-A0A6A2ZX07-F1
#
_entry.id   AF-A0A6A2ZX07-F1
#
_cell.length_a   1.000
_cell.length_b   1.000
_cell.length_c   1.000
_cell.angle_alpha   90.00
_cell.angle_beta   90.00
_cell.angle_gamma   90.00
#
_symmetry.space_group_name_H-M   'P 1'
#
loop_
_entity.id
_entity.type
_entity.pdbx_description
1 polymer ?
#
loop_
_entity_poly.entity_id
_entity_poly.type
_entity_poly.pdbx_seq_one_letter_code
_entity_poly.pdbx_strand_id
1 'polypeptide(L)'
;MFAKKGVNPPSFRKTGTTIVDLIFQDGVILGADTRATEGPIVCDTNCEKIHYMAPNIYCCGAGTAADTEAVNDMVSSQSSYIATILVESPELLQNSPFLRNTFSTTKVMFRLL
;
A
#
# COMPACT_ATOMS: atom_id res chain seq x y z
N MET A 1 -2.57 -25.95 10.77
CA MET A 1 -2.44 -26.38 12.19
C MET A 1 -3.27 -25.55 13.19
N PHE A 2 -3.75 -24.34 12.88
CA PHE A 2 -4.49 -23.50 13.84
C PHE A 2 -6.02 -23.68 13.87
N ALA A 3 -6.66 -23.92 12.72
CA ALA A 3 -8.12 -24.13 12.65
C ALA A 3 -8.62 -25.37 13.43
N LYS A 4 -7.78 -26.41 13.58
CA LYS A 4 -8.10 -27.61 14.37
C LYS A 4 -8.10 -27.39 15.89
N LYS A 5 -7.59 -26.25 16.38
CA LYS A 5 -7.54 -25.89 17.81
C LYS A 5 -8.68 -24.93 18.22
N GLY A 6 -9.71 -24.74 17.39
CA GLY A 6 -10.85 -23.86 17.69
C GLY A 6 -10.54 -22.36 17.60
N VAL A 7 -9.36 -21.99 17.08
CA VAL A 7 -9.00 -20.59 16.82
C VAL A 7 -9.60 -20.21 15.48
N ASN A 8 -10.61 -19.33 15.51
CA ASN A 8 -11.19 -18.78 14.29
C ASN A 8 -10.10 -18.03 13.50
N PRO A 9 -9.98 -18.25 12.18
CA PRO A 9 -9.09 -17.45 11.37
C PRO A 9 -9.52 -15.97 11.44
N PRO A 10 -8.57 -15.02 11.42
CA PRO A 10 -8.89 -13.60 11.43
C PRO A 10 -9.87 -13.28 10.30
N SER A 11 -10.99 -12.64 10.64
CA SER A 11 -12.02 -12.29 9.66
C SER A 11 -11.48 -11.23 8.70
N PHE A 12 -11.73 -11.39 7.41
CA PHE A 12 -11.37 -10.39 6.41
C PHE A 12 -12.16 -9.09 6.64
N ARG A 13 -11.46 -7.99 6.94
CA ARG A 13 -12.07 -6.65 7.03
C ARG A 13 -12.12 -6.04 5.62
N LYS A 14 -13.34 -5.85 5.11
CA LYS A 14 -13.56 -5.05 3.89
C LYS A 14 -13.45 -3.57 4.27
N THR A 15 -12.45 -2.89 3.75
CA THR A 15 -12.16 -1.48 4.05
C THR A 15 -12.84 -0.51 3.10
N GLY A 16 -13.51 -1.00 2.05
CA GLY A 16 -14.31 -0.16 1.14
C GLY A 16 -13.48 0.73 0.20
N THR A 17 -12.16 0.66 0.28
CA THR A 17 -11.18 1.41 -0.52
C THR A 17 -11.04 0.81 -1.92
N THR A 18 -11.02 1.68 -2.94
CA THR A 18 -10.72 1.30 -4.34
C THR A 18 -9.59 2.16 -4.86
N ILE A 19 -8.53 1.50 -5.35
CA ILE A 19 -7.35 2.12 -5.94
C ILE A 19 -7.17 1.51 -7.33
N VAL A 20 -6.87 2.35 -8.32
CA VAL A 20 -6.66 1.97 -9.72
C VAL A 20 -5.42 2.67 -10.24
N ASP A 21 -4.65 1.96 -11.04
CA ASP A 21 -3.49 2.47 -11.77
C ASP A 21 -3.61 2.17 -13.27
N LEU A 22 -3.04 3.05 -14.08
CA LEU A 22 -2.97 2.90 -15.54
C LEU A 22 -1.57 3.29 -16.01
N ILE A 23 -0.97 2.43 -16.83
CA ILE A 23 0.32 2.68 -17.46
C ILE A 23 0.06 3.17 -18.89
N PHE A 24 0.70 4.28 -19.28
CA PHE A 24 0.67 4.81 -20.64
C PHE A 24 2.10 5.08 -21.13
N GLN A 25 2.24 5.52 -22.38
CA GLN A 25 3.53 5.59 -23.07
C GLN A 25 4.60 6.41 -22.32
N ASP A 26 4.18 7.50 -21.67
CA ASP A 26 5.10 8.45 -21.03
C ASP A 26 4.83 8.58 -19.51
N GLY A 27 4.21 7.58 -18.87
CA GLY A 27 4.01 7.62 -17.42
C GLY A 27 2.94 6.70 -16.89
N VAL A 28 2.50 7.02 -15.66
CA VAL A 28 1.43 6.31 -14.97
C VAL A 28 0.40 7.27 -14.40
N ILE A 29 -0.85 6.83 -14.31
CA ILE A 29 -1.95 7.55 -13.66
C ILE A 29 -2.37 6.72 -12.46
N LEU A 30 -2.47 7.36 -11.29
CA LEU A 30 -2.97 6.77 -10.06
C LEU A 30 -4.30 7.42 -9.69
N GLY A 31 -5.30 6.60 -9.38
CA GLY A 31 -6.61 7.03 -8.93
C GLY A 31 -7.01 6.30 -7.65
N ALA A 32 -7.51 7.04 -6.68
CA ALA A 32 -8.05 6.47 -5.44
C ALA A 32 -9.30 7.24 -5.01
N ASP A 33 -10.23 6.54 -4.35
CA ASP A 33 -11.34 7.21 -3.67
C ASP A 33 -10.85 7.91 -2.39
N THR A 34 -11.54 8.94 -1.92
CA THR A 34 -11.15 9.70 -0.71
C THR A 34 -11.92 9.29 0.55
N ARG A 35 -12.85 8.34 0.42
CA ARG A 35 -13.70 7.90 1.53
C ARG A 35 -12.98 6.86 2.39
N ALA A 36 -13.00 7.05 3.71
CA ALA A 36 -12.60 6.04 4.69
C ALA A 36 -13.80 5.64 5.55
N THR A 37 -13.95 4.33 5.79
CA THR A 37 -15.10 3.78 6.53
C THR A 37 -14.67 2.83 7.63
N GLU A 38 -15.34 2.87 8.77
CA GLU A 38 -15.30 1.83 9.78
C GLU A 38 -16.63 1.06 9.77
N GLY A 39 -16.63 -0.08 9.07
CA GLY A 39 -17.86 -0.83 8.82
C GLY A 39 -18.82 0.00 7.94
N PRO A 40 -20.08 0.22 8.36
CA PRO A 40 -21.04 0.99 7.57
C PRO A 40 -20.91 2.51 7.71
N ILE A 41 -20.04 3.00 8.60
CA ILE A 41 -19.93 4.43 8.94
C ILE A 41 -18.79 5.06 8.14
N VAL A 42 -19.03 6.23 7.54
CA VAL A 42 -17.99 7.05 6.93
C VAL A 42 -17.29 7.85 8.03
N CYS A 43 -16.02 7.55 8.27
CA CYS A 43 -15.22 8.21 9.29
C CYS A 43 -14.46 9.41 8.73
N ASP A 44 -14.08 9.35 7.46
CA ASP A 44 -13.44 10.46 6.75
C ASP A 44 -13.91 10.49 5.29
N THR A 45 -14.15 11.69 4.78
CA THR A 45 -14.55 11.94 3.40
C THR A 45 -13.39 12.38 2.51
N ASN A 46 -12.27 12.78 3.12
CA ASN A 46 -11.11 13.32 2.44
C ASN A 46 -9.79 12.66 2.89
N CYS A 47 -9.82 11.34 3.06
CA CYS A 47 -8.65 10.54 3.39
C CYS A 47 -7.73 10.42 2.16
N GLU A 48 -6.47 10.83 2.32
CA GLU A 48 -5.44 10.68 1.30
C GLU A 48 -4.94 9.23 1.27
N LYS A 49 -4.98 8.61 0.08
CA LYS A 49 -4.54 7.22 -0.11
C LYS A 49 -3.32 7.08 -1.02
N ILE A 50 -2.93 8.18 -1.66
CA ILE A 50 -1.78 8.26 -2.57
C ILE A 50 -0.73 9.09 -1.84
N HIS A 51 0.38 8.45 -1.48
CA HIS A 51 1.42 9.07 -0.67
C HIS A 51 2.70 9.24 -1.49
N TYR A 52 3.30 10.41 -1.35
CA TYR A 52 4.60 10.71 -1.94
C TYR A 52 5.70 9.93 -1.21
N MET A 53 6.60 9.31 -1.98
CA MET A 53 7.76 8.60 -1.44
C MET A 53 9.07 9.29 -1.80
N ALA A 54 9.29 9.49 -3.10
CA ALA A 54 10.53 10.03 -3.65
C ALA A 54 10.24 10.72 -5.00
N PRO A 55 11.20 11.45 -5.60
CA PRO A 55 11.00 12.01 -6.94
C PRO A 55 10.57 10.91 -7.90
N ASN A 56 9.45 11.15 -8.57
CA ASN A 56 8.81 10.21 -9.49
C ASN A 56 8.34 8.88 -8.87
N ILE A 57 8.26 8.74 -7.55
CA ILE A 57 7.77 7.52 -6.90
C ILE A 57 6.65 7.85 -5.92
N TYR A 58 5.51 7.21 -6.15
CA TYR A 58 4.33 7.28 -5.28
C TYR A 58 3.90 5.89 -4.84
N CYS A 59 3.29 5.81 -3.66
CA CYS A 59 2.70 4.59 -3.15
C CYS A 59 1.20 4.75 -2.89
N CYS A 60 0.47 3.65 -2.94
CA CYS A 60 -0.94 3.63 -2.56
C CYS A 60 -1.21 2.59 -1.46
N GLY A 61 -1.91 3.01 -0.40
CA GLY A 61 -2.27 2.16 0.73
C GLY A 61 -3.69 1.60 0.64
N ALA A 62 -3.85 0.29 0.82
CA ALA A 62 -5.16 -0.35 0.92
C ALA A 62 -5.21 -1.29 2.14
N GLY A 63 -6.13 -1.04 3.06
CA GLY A 63 -6.22 -1.79 4.31
C GLY A 63 -6.64 -0.87 5.45
N THR A 64 -6.21 -1.20 6.67
CA THR A 64 -6.39 -0.31 7.81
C THR A 64 -5.57 0.95 7.58
N ALA A 65 -6.19 2.14 7.66
CA ALA A 65 -5.52 3.41 7.39
C ALA A 65 -4.25 3.62 8.24
N ALA A 66 -4.33 3.31 9.54
CA ALA A 66 -3.19 3.45 10.45
C ALA A 66 -2.01 2.53 10.09
N ASP A 67 -2.28 1.31 9.62
CA ASP A 67 -1.22 0.39 9.20
C ASP A 67 -0.54 0.91 7.93
N THR A 68 -1.32 1.43 6.98
CA THR A 68 -0.78 1.98 5.73
C THR A 68 0.03 3.24 5.95
N GLU A 69 -0.40 4.14 6.83
CA GLU A 69 0.34 5.36 7.19
C GLU A 69 1.66 5.01 7.89
N ALA A 70 1.63 4.13 8.90
CA ALA A 70 2.84 3.74 9.62
C ALA A 70 3.88 3.08 8.71
N VAL A 71 3.45 2.23 7.78
CA VAL A 71 4.34 1.63 6.79
C VAL A 71 4.85 2.68 5.80
N ASN A 72 3.98 3.58 5.35
CA ASN A 72 4.36 4.65 4.44
C ASN A 72 5.43 5.57 5.05
N ASP A 73 5.24 5.98 6.31
CA ASP A 73 6.18 6.82 7.05
C ASP A 73 7.51 6.09 7.29
N MET A 74 7.46 4.79 7.56
CA MET A 74 8.67 3.97 7.71
C MET A 74 9.45 3.85 6.40
N VAL A 75 8.76 3.61 5.28
CA VAL A 75 9.40 3.45 3.96
C VAL A 75 9.90 4.77 3.41
N SER A 76 9.17 5.87 3.63
CA SER A 76 9.62 7.23 3.24
C SER A 76 10.80 7.72 4.09
N SER A 77 10.82 7.41 5.40
CA SER A 77 11.93 7.77 6.31
C SER A 77 13.19 6.92 6.09
N GLN A 78 13.04 5.65 5.72
CA GLN A 78 14.14 4.84 5.22
C GLN A 78 14.49 5.33 3.81
N SER A 79 15.25 6.42 3.77
CA SER A 79 15.83 7.15 2.63
C SER A 79 15.55 6.52 1.28
N SER A 80 15.03 7.32 0.34
CA SER A 80 14.74 7.06 -1.09
C SER A 80 15.46 5.90 -1.78
N TYR A 81 16.68 5.51 -1.38
CA TYR A 81 17.31 4.22 -1.66
C TYR A 81 16.36 3.01 -1.66
N ILE A 82 15.55 2.77 -0.62
CA ILE A 82 14.66 1.60 -0.63
C ILE A 82 13.62 1.76 -1.75
N ALA A 83 13.01 2.93 -1.87
CA ALA A 83 12.06 3.20 -2.95
C ALA A 83 12.69 2.99 -4.34
N THR A 84 13.89 3.52 -4.58
CA THR A 84 14.64 3.39 -5.84
C THR A 84 15.02 1.93 -6.13
N ILE A 85 15.56 1.21 -5.15
CA ILE A 85 15.99 -0.19 -5.32
C ILE A 85 14.81 -1.09 -5.69
N LEU A 86 13.63 -0.88 -5.09
CA LEU A 86 12.46 -1.70 -5.37
C LEU A 86 11.91 -1.46 -6.78
N VAL A 87 12.05 -0.24 -7.30
CA VAL A 87 11.69 0.09 -8.68
C VAL A 87 12.71 -0.48 -9.67
N GLU A 88 14.01 -0.39 -9.37
CA GLU A 88 15.07 -0.90 -10.24
C GLU A 88 15.22 -2.43 -10.20
N SER A 89 14.77 -3.07 -9.12
CA SER A 89 14.88 -4.51 -8.90
C SER A 89 13.60 -5.10 -8.30
N PRO A 90 12.52 -5.22 -9.10
CA PRO A 90 11.23 -5.75 -8.64
C PRO A 90 11.32 -7.20 -8.12
N GLU A 91 12.37 -7.94 -8.48
CA GLU A 91 12.62 -9.30 -7.98
C GLU A 91 12.97 -9.32 -6.49
N LEU A 92 13.55 -8.24 -5.94
CA LEU A 92 13.86 -8.15 -4.52
C LEU A 92 12.59 -8.00 -3.65
N LEU A 93 11.51 -7.40 -4.18
CA LEU A 93 10.20 -7.38 -3.54
C LEU A 93 9.66 -8.80 -3.31
N GLN A 94 9.84 -9.67 -4.31
CA GLN A 94 9.33 -11.05 -4.25
C GLN A 94 10.18 -11.95 -3.35
N ASN A 95 11.50 -11.70 -3.30
CA ASN A 95 12.47 -12.58 -2.65
C ASN A 95 12.83 -12.17 -1.21
N SER A 96 12.63 -10.92 -0.80
CA SER A 96 12.90 -10.49 0.58
C SER A 96 11.65 -10.64 1.44
N PRO A 97 11.67 -11.49 2.49
CA PRO A 97 10.53 -11.66 3.39
C PRO A 97 10.19 -10.37 4.17
N PHE A 98 11.19 -9.51 4.41
CA PHE A 98 10.97 -8.21 5.02
C PHE A 98 10.14 -7.31 4.08
N LEU A 99 10.59 -7.14 2.84
CA LEU A 99 9.89 -6.31 1.85
C LEU A 99 8.53 -6.91 1.53
N ARG A 100 8.44 -8.22 1.32
CA ARG A 100 7.18 -8.90 1.00
C ARG A 100 6.12 -8.73 2.10
N ASN A 101 6.51 -8.73 3.37
CA ASN A 101 5.59 -8.50 4.48
C ASN A 101 5.21 -7.02 4.60
N THR A 102 6.18 -6.12 4.53
CA THR A 102 5.99 -4.66 4.60
C THR A 102 5.10 -4.15 3.46
N PHE A 103 5.30 -4.64 2.23
CA PHE A 103 4.54 -4.26 1.04
C PHE A 103 3.29 -5.12 0.80
N SER A 104 3.01 -6.15 1.61
CA SER A 104 1.72 -6.86 1.50
C SER A 104 0.52 -5.96 1.85
N THR A 105 0.76 -4.96 2.71
CA THR A 105 -0.15 -3.90 3.15
C THR A 105 -0.13 -2.67 2.23
N THR A 106 1.03 -2.33 1.65
CA THR A 106 1.18 -1.22 0.69
C THR A 106 1.24 -1.80 -0.72
N LYS A 107 0.08 -1.96 -1.34
CA LYS A 107 -0.06 -2.86 -2.48
C LYS A 107 0.68 -2.44 -3.74
N VAL A 108 1.02 -1.17 -3.92
CA VAL A 108 1.72 -0.76 -5.13
C VAL A 108 2.59 0.49 -4.96
N MET A 109 3.82 0.39 -5.46
CA MET A 109 4.76 1.49 -5.58
C MET A 109 5.06 1.67 -7.07
N PHE A 110 4.80 2.87 -7.60
CA PHE A 110 4.95 3.15 -9.03
C PHE A 110 6.00 4.20 -9.29
N ARG A 111 6.83 3.96 -10.30
CA ARG A 111 7.68 4.97 -10.89
C ARG A 111 6.94 5.66 -12.03
N LEU A 112 6.76 6.95 -11.91
CA LEU A 112 6.47 7.85 -13.03
C LEU A 112 7.75 7.91 -13.86
N LEU A 113 7.68 7.52 -15.13
CA LEU A 113 8.85 7.54 -16.03
C LEU A 113 9.32 8.97 -16.29
#